data_AF-A0A399ILH4-F1
#
_entry.id   AF-A0A399ILH4-F1
#
_cell.length_a   1.000
_cell.length_b   1.000
_cell.length_c   1.000
_cell.angle_alpha   90.00
_cell.angle_beta   90.00
_cell.angle_gamma   90.00
#
_symmetry.space_group_name_H-M   'P 1'
#
loop_
_entity.id
_entity.type
_entity.pdbx_description
1 polymer ?
#
loop_
_entity_poly.entity_id
_entity_poly.type
_entity_poly.pdbx_seq_one_letter_code
_entity_poly.pdbx_strand_id
1 'polypeptide(L)'
;MAFTSDFDTPQSASGRYINVIGTVPANTAFVEVMQISVCRYNSNTDYFYLTKEYINSTASPSSISQSLIIAVVPMISSSDAATFTSFGALVGQVDLS
;
A
#
# COMPACT_ATOMS: atom_id res chain seq x y z
N MET A 1 9.51 -20.80 35.28
CA MET A 1 8.92 -20.95 33.93
C MET A 1 8.56 -19.55 33.48
N ALA A 2 9.17 -19.03 32.42
CA ALA A 2 8.81 -17.72 31.88
C ALA A 2 7.57 -17.87 31.00
N PHE A 3 6.52 -17.09 31.27
CA PHE A 3 5.33 -17.02 30.43
C PHE A 3 5.63 -16.06 29.27
N THR A 4 5.80 -16.59 28.06
CA THR A 4 5.78 -15.81 26.83
C THR A 4 4.33 -15.52 26.48
N SER A 5 3.90 -14.28 26.75
CA SER A 5 2.62 -13.75 26.26
C SER A 5 2.88 -13.00 24.96
N ASP A 6 2.22 -13.41 23.89
CA ASP A 6 2.22 -12.69 22.63
C ASP A 6 0.99 -11.78 22.55
N PHE A 7 1.18 -10.48 22.75
CA PHE A 7 0.11 -9.49 22.70
C PHE A 7 -0.32 -9.12 21.28
N ASP A 8 0.37 -9.61 20.24
CA ASP A 8 -0.02 -9.45 18.85
C ASP A 8 -1.04 -10.51 18.40
N THR A 9 -1.52 -11.39 19.30
CA THR A 9 -2.56 -12.38 18.97
C THR A 9 -3.89 -12.15 19.69
N PRO A 10 -5.03 -12.11 18.96
CA PRO A 10 -5.13 -12.13 17.49
C PRO A 10 -4.75 -10.78 16.87
N GLN A 11 -3.94 -10.82 15.81
CA GLN A 11 -3.51 -9.62 15.10
C GLN A 11 -4.73 -9.01 14.38
N SER A 12 -5.14 -7.81 14.80
CA SER A 12 -6.38 -7.19 14.30
C SER A 12 -6.19 -6.43 12.97
N ALA A 13 -4.95 -6.15 12.59
CA ALA A 13 -4.58 -5.37 11.42
C ALA A 13 -3.39 -5.99 10.69
N SER A 14 -3.34 -5.84 9.36
CA SER A 14 -2.16 -6.17 8.55
C SER A 14 -1.65 -4.93 7.83
N GLY A 15 -0.35 -4.65 7.93
CA GLY A 15 0.33 -3.70 7.04
C GLY A 15 0.67 -4.36 5.72
N ARG A 16 0.44 -3.65 4.61
CA ARG A 16 0.87 -4.05 3.27
C ARG A 16 1.80 -3.00 2.71
N TYR A 17 3.01 -3.43 2.34
CA TYR A 17 4.05 -2.57 1.83
C TYR A 17 3.86 -2.34 0.33
N ILE A 18 3.95 -1.08 -0.08
CA ILE A 18 3.82 -0.63 -1.45
C ILE A 18 5.11 0.09 -1.83
N ASN A 19 5.82 -0.45 -2.81
CA ASN A 19 6.97 0.18 -3.41
C ASN A 19 6.51 1.01 -4.60
N VAL A 20 6.61 2.34 -4.48
CA VAL A 20 6.34 3.28 -5.56
C VAL A 20 7.65 3.65 -6.23
N ILE A 21 7.74 3.37 -7.52
CA ILE A 21 8.94 3.62 -8.33
C ILE A 21 8.54 4.39 -9.59
N GLY A 22 9.29 5.43 -9.93
CA GLY A 22 9.07 6.17 -11.16
C GLY A 22 9.86 7.48 -11.22
N THR A 23 9.48 8.34 -12.15
CA THR A 23 10.12 9.63 -12.37
C THR A 23 9.07 10.73 -12.43
N VAL A 24 9.28 11.82 -11.70
CA VAL A 24 8.45 13.02 -11.73
C VAL A 24 9.15 14.07 -12.59
N PRO A 25 8.58 14.44 -13.76
CA PRO A 25 9.10 15.52 -14.59
C PRO A 25 9.36 16.84 -13.82
N ALA A 26 10.25 17.65 -14.36
CA ALA A 26 10.56 18.98 -13.82
C ALA A 26 9.31 19.87 -13.75
N ASN A 27 9.18 20.66 -12.69
CA ASN A 27 8.07 21.60 -12.47
C ASN A 27 6.67 20.99 -12.58
N THR A 28 6.48 19.75 -12.13
CA THR A 28 5.18 19.07 -12.14
C THR A 28 4.81 18.52 -10.77
N ALA A 29 3.51 18.27 -10.60
CA ALA A 29 2.96 17.57 -9.45
C ALA A 29 1.98 16.49 -9.93
N PHE A 30 2.01 15.33 -9.29
CA PHE A 30 1.06 14.25 -9.53
C PHE A 30 0.55 13.70 -8.20
N VAL A 31 -0.67 13.17 -8.21
CA VAL A 31 -1.23 12.41 -7.10
C VAL A 31 -1.29 10.96 -7.54
N GLU A 32 -0.61 10.10 -6.80
CA GLU A 32 -0.72 8.65 -6.95
C GLU A 32 -1.80 8.14 -6.00
N VAL A 33 -2.77 7.41 -6.52
CA VAL A 33 -3.82 6.77 -5.73
C VAL A 33 -3.60 5.26 -5.77
N MET A 34 -3.33 4.69 -4.62
CA MET A 34 -3.05 3.27 -4.44
C MET A 34 -4.25 2.62 -3.77
N GLN A 35 -4.73 1.51 -4.33
CA GLN A 35 -5.87 0.75 -3.80
C GLN A 35 -5.45 -0.70 -3.56
N ILE A 36 -5.83 -1.23 -2.40
CA ILE A 36 -5.88 -2.68 -2.15
C ILE A 36 -7.34 -3.09 -2.05
N SER A 37 -7.77 -3.96 -2.96
CA SER A 37 -9.05 -4.66 -2.88
C SER A 37 -8.82 -5.98 -2.17
N VAL A 38 -9.62 -6.29 -1.15
CA VAL A 38 -9.57 -7.54 -0.40
C VAL A 38 -10.90 -8.24 -0.54
N CYS A 39 -10.94 -9.30 -1.34
CA CYS A 39 -12.06 -10.22 -1.39
C CYS A 39 -11.99 -11.16 -0.18
N ARG A 40 -12.93 -11.01 0.73
CA ARG A 40 -13.04 -11.77 1.97
C ARG A 40 -13.58 -13.16 1.70
N TYR A 41 -13.27 -14.10 2.60
CA TYR A 41 -13.79 -15.47 2.55
C TYR A 41 -15.32 -15.57 2.43
N ASN A 42 -16.06 -14.57 2.93
CA ASN A 42 -17.52 -14.50 2.87
C ASN A 42 -18.05 -13.79 1.60
N SER A 43 -17.20 -13.59 0.58
CA SER A 43 -17.51 -12.91 -0.68
C SER A 43 -17.79 -11.41 -0.56
N ASN A 44 -17.57 -10.80 0.60
CA ASN A 44 -17.54 -9.34 0.71
C ASN A 44 -16.22 -8.80 0.14
N THR A 45 -16.24 -7.61 -0.44
CA THR A 45 -15.02 -6.93 -0.90
C THR A 45 -14.81 -5.66 -0.11
N ASP A 46 -13.68 -5.56 0.57
CA ASP A 46 -13.23 -4.33 1.23
C ASP A 46 -12.23 -3.60 0.34
N TYR A 47 -12.28 -2.28 0.35
CA TYR A 47 -11.35 -1.44 -0.40
C TYR A 47 -10.58 -0.52 0.55
N PHE A 48 -9.26 -0.53 0.43
CA PHE A 48 -8.34 0.30 1.20
C PHE A 48 -7.58 1.20 0.26
N TYR A 49 -7.51 2.49 0.59
CA TYR A 49 -6.92 3.51 -0.27
C TYR A 49 -5.82 4.26 0.45
N LEU A 50 -4.77 4.61 -0.30
CA LEU A 50 -3.74 5.55 0.10
C LEU A 50 -3.49 6.50 -1.05
N THR A 51 -3.43 7.80 -0.76
CA THR A 51 -3.04 8.80 -1.74
C THR A 51 -1.70 9.40 -1.34
N LYS A 52 -0.85 9.66 -2.34
CA LYS A 52 0.43 10.33 -2.14
C LYS A 52 0.66 11.35 -3.23
N GLU A 53 0.90 12.58 -2.83
CA GLU A 53 1.32 13.64 -3.74
C GLU A 53 2.83 13.63 -3.91
N TYR A 54 3.27 13.75 -5.16
CA TYR A 54 4.66 13.89 -5.55
C TYR A 54 4.85 15.20 -6.30
N ILE A 55 5.62 16.10 -5.71
CA ILE A 55 5.89 17.43 -6.25
C ILE A 55 7.36 17.52 -6.62
N ASN A 56 7.66 17.91 -7.85
CA ASN A 56 9.00 18.28 -8.27
C ASN A 56 9.02 19.74 -8.72
N SER A 57 9.45 20.62 -7.83
CA SER A 57 9.61 22.06 -8.08
C SER A 57 10.98 22.43 -8.69
N THR A 58 11.78 21.44 -9.07
CA THR A 58 13.11 21.66 -9.65
C THR A 58 13.04 21.67 -11.18
N ALA A 59 14.09 22.22 -11.81
CA ALA A 59 14.21 22.30 -13.26
C ALA A 59 14.60 20.97 -13.94
N SER A 60 14.81 19.89 -13.18
CA SER A 60 15.21 18.57 -13.67
C SER A 60 14.25 17.47 -13.20
N PRO A 61 14.05 16.38 -13.97
CA PRO A 61 13.27 15.24 -13.51
C PRO A 61 13.83 14.63 -12.22
N SER A 62 12.95 14.13 -11.35
CA SER A 62 13.32 13.52 -10.07
C SER A 62 12.87 12.07 -10.02
N SER A 63 13.79 11.15 -9.72
CA SER A 63 13.48 9.73 -9.52
C SER A 63 12.91 9.48 -8.13
N ILE A 64 11.87 8.66 -8.05
CA ILE A 64 11.26 8.19 -6.81
C ILE A 64 11.52 6.69 -6.68
N SER A 65 11.92 6.30 -5.48
CA SER A 65 11.91 4.93 -5.00
C SER A 65 11.55 4.96 -3.52
N GLN A 66 10.27 4.75 -3.20
CA GLN A 66 9.75 4.88 -1.85
C GLN A 66 8.92 3.65 -1.46
N SER A 67 9.05 3.22 -0.21
CA SER A 67 8.14 2.25 0.38
C SER A 67 7.09 2.96 1.24
N LEU A 68 5.82 2.62 1.02
CA LEU A 68 4.64 3.11 1.73
C LEU A 68 3.94 1.92 2.39
N ILE A 69 3.10 2.19 3.39
CA ILE A 69 2.33 1.14 4.08
C ILE A 69 0.85 1.50 4.02
N ILE A 70 0.03 0.55 3.57
CA ILE A 70 -1.42 0.59 3.76
C ILE A 70 -1.79 -0.31 4.92
N ALA A 71 -2.45 0.25 5.93
CA ALA A 71 -3.04 -0.52 7.01
C ALA A 71 -4.38 -1.11 6.55
N VAL A 72 -4.54 -2.41 6.70
CA VAL A 72 -5.77 -3.15 6.39
C VAL A 72 -6.36 -3.71 7.68
N VAL A 73 -7.60 -3.32 7.97
CA VAL A 73 -8.35 -3.73 9.16
C VAL A 73 -9.77 -4.15 8.72
N PRO A 74 -10.24 -5.37 9.08
CA PRO A 74 -9.52 -6.41 9.81
C PRO A 74 -8.37 -7.02 9.00
N MET A 75 -7.40 -7.63 9.69
CA MET A 75 -6.23 -8.32 9.12
C MET A 75 -6.63 -9.19 7.92
N ILE A 76 -5.84 -9.14 6.85
CA ILE A 76 -5.99 -10.05 5.71
C ILE A 76 -5.59 -11.46 6.16
N SER A 77 -6.54 -12.38 6.08
CA SER A 77 -6.33 -13.80 6.39
C SER A 77 -5.78 -14.56 5.18
N SER A 78 -5.28 -15.78 5.39
CA SER A 78 -4.84 -16.67 4.31
C SER A 78 -5.96 -17.12 3.36
N SER A 79 -7.23 -16.98 3.78
CA SER A 79 -8.41 -17.27 2.97
C SER A 79 -8.91 -16.07 2.16
N ASP A 80 -8.36 -14.88 2.37
CA ASP A 80 -8.73 -13.68 1.62
C ASP A 80 -7.88 -13.57 0.35
N ALA A 81 -8.45 -13.01 -0.73
CA ALA A 81 -7.72 -12.68 -1.95
C ALA A 81 -7.51 -11.17 -2.04
N ALA A 82 -6.25 -10.72 -2.03
CA ALA A 82 -5.90 -9.31 -2.16
C ALA A 82 -5.42 -8.98 -3.57
N THR A 83 -5.90 -7.87 -4.12
CA THR A 83 -5.45 -7.32 -5.42
C THR A 83 -5.06 -5.88 -5.25
N PHE A 84 -3.92 -5.49 -5.82
CA PHE A 84 -3.43 -4.12 -5.81
C PHE A 84 -3.69 -3.42 -7.15
N THR A 85 -4.14 -2.17 -7.08
CA THR A 85 -4.30 -1.29 -8.23
C THR A 85 -3.68 0.07 -7.92
N SER A 86 -2.80 0.54 -8.80
CA SER A 86 -2.30 1.92 -8.78
C SER A 86 -3.02 2.74 -9.84
N PHE A 87 -3.51 3.91 -9.45
CA PHE A 87 -4.12 4.89 -10.34
C PHE A 87 -3.25 6.15 -10.31
N GLY A 88 -2.51 6.36 -11.38
CA GLY A 88 -1.59 7.48 -11.52
C GLY A 88 -0.57 7.24 -12.62
N ALA A 89 0.41 8.15 -12.70
CA ALA A 89 1.46 8.11 -13.71
C ALA A 89 2.70 7.33 -13.25
N LEU A 90 2.80 6.99 -11.97
CA LEU A 90 3.94 6.28 -11.38
C LEU A 90 3.60 4.79 -11.24
N VAL A 91 4.63 3.94 -11.23
CA VAL A 91 4.44 2.49 -11.11
C VAL A 91 4.46 2.12 -9.63
N GLY A 92 3.30 1.75 -9.10
CA GLY A 92 3.18 1.09 -7.79
C GLY A 92 3.38 -0.42 -7.90
N GLN A 93 4.14 -1.02 -6.99
CA GLN A 93 4.25 -2.46 -6.79
C GLN A 93 3.93 -2.79 -5.33
N VAL A 94 3.19 -3.86 -5.08
CA VAL A 94 2.87 -4.32 -3.72
C VAL A 94 3.41 -5.71 -3.52
N ASP A 95 4.01 -5.93 -2.36
CA ASP A 95 4.30 -7.28 -1.89
C ASP A 95 3.02 -7.86 -1.28
N LEU A 96 2.41 -8.81 -1.99
CA LEU A 96 1.19 -9.52 -1.57
C LEU A 96 1.50 -10.90 -0.98
N SER A 97 2.79 -11.24 -0.76
CA SER A 97 3.20 -12.53 -0.19
C SER A 97 2.85 -12.69 1.29
#